data_AF-A0A497FKQ3-F1
#
_entry.id   AF-A0A497FKQ3-F1
#
_cell.length_a   1.000
_cell.length_b   1.000
_cell.length_c   1.000
_cell.angle_alpha   90.00
_cell.angle_beta   90.00
_cell.angle_gamma   90.00
#
_symmetry.space_group_name_H-M   'P 1'
#
loop_
_entity.id
_entity.type
_entity.pdbx_description
1 polymer ?
#
loop_
_entity_poly.entity_id
_entity_poly.type
_entity_poly.pdbx_seq_one_letter_code
_entity_poly.pdbx_strand_id
1 'polypeptide(L)'
;EALEIFLEKTAEYGMAFQWYGVTRYCEYNPVEEGLGLRFCSACSITIAIEPDGTVIPCQSYYEPLGNMLKDGWESIWNHSLCIEIRERKYAWRDCLDCPFFTACGAGCPLEAKVRPLSK
;
A
#
# COMPACT_ATOMS: atom_id res chain seq x y z
N GLU A 1 -18.29 -0.81 13.79
CA GLU A 1 -17.98 -1.31 15.15
C GLU A 1 -16.54 -1.05 15.60
N ALA A 2 -15.50 -1.76 15.12
CA ALA A 2 -14.14 -1.57 15.65
C ALA A 2 -13.58 -0.13 15.43
N LEU A 3 -13.78 0.46 14.25
CA LEU A 3 -13.35 1.83 13.98
C LEU A 3 -14.01 2.83 14.93
N GLU A 4 -15.32 2.72 15.14
CA GLU A 4 -16.09 3.61 16.02
C GLU A 4 -15.55 3.56 17.46
N ILE A 5 -15.25 2.36 17.97
CA ILE A 5 -14.64 2.17 19.29
C ILE A 5 -13.29 2.88 19.37
N PHE A 6 -12.44 2.77 18.34
CA PHE A 6 -11.15 3.46 18.34
C PHE A 6 -11.31 4.98 18.28
N LEU A 7 -12.24 5.50 17.47
CA LEU A 7 -12.51 6.93 17.40
C LEU A 7 -13.01 7.48 18.74
N GLU A 8 -13.94 6.78 19.39
CA GLU A 8 -14.45 7.15 20.71
C GLU A 8 -13.33 7.15 21.76
N LYS A 9 -12.55 6.07 21.85
CA LYS A 9 -11.46 5.96 22.82
C LYS A 9 -10.35 6.97 22.59
N THR A 10 -9.92 7.18 21.35
CA THR A 10 -8.91 8.20 21.08
C THR A 10 -9.42 9.60 21.44
N ALA A 11 -10.69 9.91 21.18
CA ALA A 11 -11.30 11.17 21.57
C ALA A 11 -11.35 11.36 23.10
N GLU A 12 -11.72 10.33 23.87
CA GLU A 12 -11.70 10.35 25.34
C GLU A 12 -10.33 10.75 25.92
N TYR A 13 -9.24 10.33 25.26
CA TYR A 13 -7.86 10.65 25.67
C TYR A 13 -7.27 11.89 24.97
N GLY A 14 -8.05 12.61 24.15
CA GLY A 14 -7.55 13.78 23.40
C GLY A 14 -6.50 13.43 22.34
N MET A 15 -6.52 12.20 21.82
CA MET A 15 -5.62 11.69 20.80
C MET A 15 -6.27 11.75 19.41
N ALA A 16 -5.45 11.92 18.38
CA ALA A 16 -5.89 11.75 16.99
C ALA A 16 -5.73 10.28 16.57
N PHE A 17 -6.79 9.67 16.04
CA PHE A 17 -6.71 8.37 15.40
C PHE A 17 -6.20 8.52 13.95
N GLN A 18 -5.24 7.69 13.57
CA GLN A 18 -4.70 7.67 12.21
C GLN A 18 -4.67 6.23 11.69
N TRP A 19 -5.44 5.98 10.63
CA TRP A 19 -5.40 4.72 9.90
C TRP A 19 -4.27 4.73 8.87
N TYR A 20 -3.40 3.74 8.88
CA TYR A 20 -2.30 3.59 7.91
C TYR A 20 -2.46 2.42 6.94
N GLY A 21 -3.29 1.43 7.29
CA GLY A 21 -3.43 0.21 6.51
C GLY A 21 -3.99 0.48 5.12
N VAL A 22 -3.38 -0.11 4.10
CA VAL A 22 -3.95 -0.18 2.76
C VAL A 22 -5.16 -1.10 2.80
N THR A 23 -6.26 -0.72 2.17
CA THR A 23 -7.46 -1.56 2.10
C THR A 23 -7.83 -1.85 0.65
N ARG A 24 -8.61 -2.91 0.44
CA ARG A 24 -9.30 -3.14 -0.84
C ARG A 24 -10.65 -2.45 -0.75
N TYR A 25 -10.87 -1.41 -1.54
CA TYR A 25 -12.06 -0.55 -1.38
C TYR A 25 -13.38 -1.28 -1.66
N CYS A 26 -13.35 -2.38 -2.43
CA CYS A 26 -14.50 -3.26 -2.61
C CYS A 26 -14.87 -4.08 -1.35
N GLU A 27 -13.98 -4.17 -0.37
CA GLU A 27 -14.23 -4.85 0.91
C GLU A 27 -14.40 -3.82 2.05
N TYR A 28 -13.62 -2.74 2.02
CA TYR A 28 -13.67 -1.66 2.99
C TYR A 28 -13.17 -0.36 2.36
N ASN A 29 -14.10 0.57 2.11
CA ASN A 29 -13.80 1.86 1.49
C ASN A 29 -13.47 2.91 2.57
N PRO A 30 -12.18 3.26 2.78
CA PRO A 30 -11.76 4.17 3.83
C PRO A 30 -12.24 5.61 3.57
N VAL A 31 -12.60 5.93 2.33
CA VAL A 31 -13.13 7.26 1.99
C VAL A 31 -14.54 7.44 2.54
N GLU A 32 -15.39 6.43 2.41
CA GLU A 32 -16.75 6.44 2.95
C GLU A 32 -16.76 6.52 4.48
N GLU A 33 -15.73 5.96 5.11
CA GLU A 33 -15.51 5.95 6.56
C GLU A 33 -14.83 7.23 7.08
N GLY A 34 -14.60 8.24 6.22
CA GLY A 34 -13.97 9.49 6.59
C GLY A 34 -12.46 9.40 6.90
N LEU A 35 -11.83 8.25 6.62
CA LEU A 35 -10.39 8.04 6.81
C LEU A 35 -9.57 8.62 5.64
N GLY A 36 -10.20 8.89 4.51
CA GLY A 36 -9.55 9.41 3.30
C GLY A 36 -8.86 8.33 2.46
N LEU A 37 -7.99 8.74 1.54
CA LEU A 37 -7.35 7.81 0.59
C LEU A 37 -6.31 6.93 1.28
N ARG A 38 -6.44 5.59 1.15
CA ARG A 38 -5.52 4.57 1.67
C ARG A 38 -5.23 3.51 0.61
N PHE A 39 -4.36 3.84 -0.32
CA PHE A 39 -3.86 2.94 -1.35
C PHE A 39 -2.37 2.60 -1.11
N CYS A 40 -1.89 1.52 -1.73
CA CYS A 40 -0.47 1.16 -1.63
C CYS A 40 0.42 2.23 -2.26
N SER A 41 1.30 2.83 -1.45
CA SER A 41 2.26 3.87 -1.82
C SER A 41 3.65 3.35 -2.21
N ALA A 42 3.90 2.04 -2.03
CA ALA A 42 5.17 1.39 -2.33
C ALA A 42 5.60 1.66 -3.78
N CYS A 43 6.87 2.02 -3.97
CA CYS A 43 7.46 2.40 -5.26
C CYS A 43 6.76 3.56 -6.00
N SER A 44 5.82 4.28 -5.36
CA SER A 44 5.08 5.40 -5.95
C SER A 44 5.42 6.73 -5.29
N ILE A 45 5.25 6.82 -3.98
CA ILE A 45 5.65 7.99 -3.17
C ILE A 45 6.51 7.59 -1.96
N THR A 46 6.67 6.29 -1.72
CA THR A 46 7.46 5.75 -0.61
C THR A 46 8.30 4.56 -1.06
N ILE A 47 9.48 4.44 -0.48
CA ILE A 47 10.39 3.29 -0.53
C ILE A 47 11.08 3.21 0.84
N ALA A 48 11.57 2.04 1.24
CA ALA A 48 12.30 1.86 2.50
C ALA A 48 13.77 1.55 2.24
N ILE A 49 14.64 2.02 3.14
CA ILE A 49 16.08 1.75 3.13
C ILE A 49 16.41 1.07 4.45
N GLU A 50 16.93 -0.14 4.38
CA GLU A 50 17.39 -0.92 5.52
C GLU A 50 18.76 -0.39 6.03
N PRO A 51 19.16 -0.71 7.28
CA PRO A 51 20.40 -0.18 7.87
C PRO A 51 21.69 -0.46 7.10
N ASP A 52 21.72 -1.50 6.26
CA ASP A 52 22.85 -1.87 5.41
C ASP A 52 22.83 -1.16 4.03
N GLY A 53 21.86 -0.28 3.81
CA GLY A 53 21.63 0.44 2.56
C GLY A 53 20.75 -0.30 1.56
N THR A 54 20.32 -1.53 1.83
CA THR A 54 19.40 -2.27 0.95
C THR A 54 18.09 -1.51 0.81
N VAL A 55 17.64 -1.29 -0.42
CA VAL A 55 16.39 -0.58 -0.70
C VAL A 55 15.29 -1.61 -0.98
N ILE A 56 14.13 -1.43 -0.36
CA ILE A 56 12.95 -2.32 -0.50
C ILE A 56 11.67 -1.51 -0.81
N PRO A 57 10.65 -2.07 -1.49
CA PRO A 57 9.46 -1.32 -1.93
C PRO A 57 8.71 -0.58 -0.80
N CYS A 58 8.63 -1.20 0.39
CA CYS A 58 8.09 -0.61 1.61
C CYS A 58 8.57 -1.42 2.84
N GLN A 59 8.30 -0.91 4.05
CA GLN A 59 8.72 -1.48 5.34
C GLN A 59 8.24 -2.92 5.62
N SER A 60 7.44 -3.52 4.75
CA SER A 60 6.95 -4.90 4.90
C SER A 60 7.20 -5.77 3.66
N TYR A 61 7.80 -5.21 2.60
CA TYR A 61 8.04 -5.90 1.34
C TYR A 61 9.53 -6.22 1.21
N TYR A 62 9.98 -7.34 1.77
CA TYR A 62 11.40 -7.71 1.88
C TYR A 62 12.04 -8.22 0.57
N GLU A 63 11.72 -7.60 -0.57
CA GLU A 63 12.39 -7.86 -1.85
C GLU A 63 13.38 -6.72 -2.14
N PRO A 64 14.68 -7.02 -2.35
CA PRO A 64 15.67 -5.99 -2.61
C PRO A 64 15.48 -5.39 -4.01
N LEU A 65 15.59 -4.06 -4.09
CA LEU A 65 15.54 -3.26 -5.33
C LEU A 65 16.92 -2.76 -5.77
N GLY A 66 17.92 -2.95 -4.90
CA GLY A 66 19.28 -2.42 -5.01
C GLY A 66 19.79 -1.98 -3.65
N ASN A 67 20.93 -1.31 -3.62
CA ASN A 67 21.54 -0.76 -2.41
C ASN A 67 21.90 0.72 -2.61
N MET A 68 21.35 1.61 -1.78
CA MET A 68 21.49 3.07 -1.90
C MET A 68 22.95 3.56 -1.78
N LEU A 69 23.84 2.75 -1.20
CA LEU A 69 25.26 3.09 -1.06
C LEU A 69 26.09 2.68 -2.29
N LYS A 70 25.52 1.86 -3.19
CA LYS A 70 26.25 1.23 -4.30
C LYS A 70 25.63 1.53 -5.68
N ASP A 71 24.30 1.57 -5.74
CA ASP A 71 23.54 1.67 -6.98
C ASP A 71 22.99 3.08 -7.19
N GLY A 72 22.87 3.50 -8.44
CA GLY A 72 22.26 4.77 -8.79
C GLY A 72 20.76 4.78 -8.51
N TRP A 73 20.25 5.91 -8.00
CA TRP A 73 18.82 6.08 -7.71
C TRP A 73 17.90 5.73 -8.88
N GLU A 74 18.23 6.15 -10.10
CA GLU A 74 17.42 5.85 -11.30
C GLU A 74 17.27 4.34 -11.54
N SER A 75 18.30 3.54 -11.23
CA SER A 75 18.24 2.09 -11.36
C SER A 75 17.31 1.47 -10.30
N ILE A 76 17.41 1.96 -9.05
CA ILE A 76 16.57 1.49 -7.93
C ILE A 76 15.11 1.89 -8.15
N TRP A 77 14.86 3.15 -8.53
CA TRP A 77 13.52 3.69 -8.71
C TRP A 77 12.79 3.08 -9.90
N ASN A 78 13.52 2.76 -10.97
CA ASN A 78 12.98 2.12 -12.17
C ASN A 78 13.20 0.60 -12.18
N HIS A 79 13.48 -0.01 -11.02
CA HIS A 79 13.52 -1.45 -10.88
C HIS A 79 12.21 -2.07 -11.40
N SER A 80 12.30 -3.21 -12.10
CA SER A 80 11.15 -3.86 -12.75
C SER A 80 9.97 -4.06 -11.80
N LEU A 81 10.24 -4.53 -10.57
CA LEU A 81 9.24 -4.68 -9.52
C LEU A 81 8.55 -3.34 -9.17
N CYS A 82 9.28 -2.24 -9.10
CA CYS A 82 8.66 -0.94 -8.83
C CYS A 82 7.76 -0.47 -9.97
N ILE A 83 8.15 -0.74 -11.22
CA ILE A 83 7.30 -0.49 -12.38
C ILE A 83 6.02 -1.33 -12.31
N GLU A 84 6.14 -2.63 -12.01
CA GLU A 84 4.98 -3.51 -11.84
C GLU A 84 4.01 -3.05 -10.75
N ILE A 85 4.55 -2.57 -9.61
CA ILE A 85 3.74 -2.04 -8.51
C ILE A 85 3.06 -0.75 -8.94
N ARG A 86 3.76 0.19 -9.58
CA ARG A 86 3.19 1.48 -10.04
C ARG A 86 2.09 1.27 -11.08
N GLU A 87 2.30 0.36 -12.02
CA GLU A 87 1.35 0.01 -13.08
C GLU A 87 0.23 -0.91 -12.60
N ARG A 88 0.23 -1.30 -11.32
CA ARG A 88 -0.79 -2.18 -10.71
C ARG A 88 -0.91 -3.52 -11.45
N LYS A 89 0.19 -4.06 -11.98
CA LYS A 89 0.20 -5.33 -12.76
C LYS A 89 -0.23 -6.56 -11.96
N TYR A 90 -0.22 -6.45 -10.63
CA TYR A 90 -0.72 -7.47 -9.71
C TYR A 90 -2.25 -7.43 -9.49
N ALA A 91 -2.94 -6.44 -10.08
CA ALA A 91 -4.39 -6.34 -9.97
C ALA A 91 -5.07 -7.58 -10.60
N TRP A 92 -6.09 -8.09 -9.92
CA TRP A 92 -6.90 -9.19 -10.45
C TRP A 92 -7.82 -8.71 -11.58
N ARG A 93 -8.32 -9.63 -12.41
CA ARG A 93 -9.22 -9.29 -13.53
C ARG A 93 -10.45 -8.50 -13.05
N ASP A 94 -11.05 -8.91 -11.94
CA ASP A 94 -12.18 -8.24 -11.31
C ASP A 94 -11.91 -6.79 -10.90
N CYS A 95 -10.64 -6.41 -10.70
CA CYS A 95 -10.28 -5.02 -10.44
C CYS A 95 -10.51 -4.14 -11.66
N LEU A 96 -10.43 -4.67 -12.89
CA LEU A 96 -10.54 -3.88 -14.12
C LEU A 96 -11.95 -3.31 -14.32
N ASP A 97 -12.96 -4.02 -13.84
CA ASP A 97 -14.37 -3.59 -13.88
C ASP A 97 -14.82 -2.92 -12.57
N CYS A 98 -13.93 -2.79 -11.58
CA CYS A 98 -14.26 -2.23 -10.28
C CYS A 98 -14.30 -0.69 -10.34
N PRO A 99 -15.40 -0.04 -9.94
CA PRO A 99 -15.52 1.43 -9.99
C PRO A 99 -14.53 2.14 -9.07
N PHE A 100 -14.01 1.45 -8.06
CA PHE A 100 -13.03 2.00 -7.11
C PHE A 100 -11.58 1.82 -7.54
N PHE A 101 -11.31 1.15 -8.67
CA PHE A 101 -9.97 0.72 -9.04
C PHE A 101 -8.95 1.86 -9.09
N THR A 102 -9.32 3.00 -9.68
CA THR A 102 -8.44 4.18 -9.79
C THR A 102 -8.01 4.71 -8.41
N ALA A 103 -8.91 4.72 -7.42
CA ALA A 103 -8.61 5.21 -6.08
C ALA A 103 -7.94 4.15 -5.19
N CYS A 104 -8.25 2.87 -5.41
CA CYS A 104 -7.79 1.74 -4.62
C CYS A 104 -6.42 1.20 -5.08
N GLY A 105 -6.21 1.11 -6.40
CA GLY A 105 -5.00 0.52 -6.99
C GLY A 105 -4.83 -0.96 -6.66
N ALA A 106 -5.92 -1.73 -6.55
CA ALA A 106 -5.94 -3.16 -6.18
C ALA A 106 -5.37 -3.52 -4.79
N GLY A 107 -5.32 -2.56 -3.86
CA GLY A 107 -4.88 -2.81 -2.48
C GLY A 107 -3.37 -3.08 -2.36
N CYS A 108 -2.99 -3.92 -1.41
CA CYS A 108 -1.58 -4.25 -1.16
C CYS A 108 -1.09 -5.37 -2.11
N PRO A 109 0.05 -5.21 -2.81
CA PRO A 109 0.60 -6.26 -3.67
C PRO A 109 1.03 -7.53 -2.91
N LEU A 110 1.39 -7.41 -1.63
CA LEU A 110 1.67 -8.58 -0.78
C LEU A 110 0.39 -9.35 -0.45
N GLU A 111 -0.69 -8.64 -0.12
CA GLU A 111 -1.99 -9.28 0.09
C GLU A 111 -2.50 -9.97 -1.17
N ALA A 112 -2.30 -9.38 -2.34
CA ALA A 112 -2.71 -9.99 -3.61
C ALA A 112 -2.09 -11.37 -3.84
N LYS A 113 -0.87 -11.63 -3.31
CA LYS A 113 -0.19 -12.93 -3.42
C LYS A 113 -0.78 -13.99 -2.48
N VAL A 114 -1.21 -13.61 -1.28
CA VAL A 114 -1.64 -14.55 -0.23
C VAL A 114 -3.16 -14.67 -0.09
N ARG A 115 -3.88 -13.62 -0.49
CA ARG A 115 -5.34 -13.50 -0.44
C ARG A 115 -5.85 -12.92 -1.76
N PRO A 116 -5.68 -13.63 -2.89
CA PRO A 116 -6.21 -13.18 -4.17
C PRO A 116 -7.74 -12.96 -4.06
N LEU A 117 -8.27 -12.02 -4.83
CA LEU A 117 -9.73 -11.89 -4.96
C LEU A 117 -10.24 -13.19 -5.61
N SER A 118 -11.11 -13.91 -4.91
CA SER A 118 -11.67 -15.15 -5.43
C SER A 118 -12.92 -14.86 -6.27
N LYS A 119 -12.70 -14.82 -7.58
CA LYS A 119 -13.62 -15.25 -8.64
C LYS A 119 -12.80 -15.54 -9.91
#